data_AF-A0A222G639-F1
#
_entry.id   AF-A0A222G639-F1
#
_cell.length_a   1.000
_cell.length_b   1.000
_cell.length_c   1.000
_cell.angle_alpha   90.00
_cell.angle_beta   90.00
_cell.angle_gamma   90.00
#
_symmetry.space_group_name_H-M   'P 1'
#
loop_
_entity.id
_entity.type
_entity.pdbx_description
1 polymer ?
#
loop_
_entity_poly.entity_id
_entity_poly.type
_entity_poly.pdbx_seq_one_letter_code
_entity_poly.pdbx_strand_id
1 'polypeptide(L)'
;MKVLNSLLFALGLLVVTQAKAGFITTNENELDRIFSQTSFDDRPIDIRIGKATELILPTLLDISSDAEIFQLFNQLVGAFDVVNFYFIDTISACGIINVNIVGCGEFPGNDFVVESSFAAGSFGGELLAHELGHNLGLPHRSGQFLMNGSLNNNTTLTLAEVNTIHTSYLVKNNGQATDKEYWIDINPVLIVATPSAPVPEPSTLVLLLLPLGFLIRKTVKLTFENS
;
A
#
# COMPACT_ATOMS: atom_id res chain seq x y z
N MET A 1 -7.27 7.53 -49.36
CA MET A 1 -6.37 8.32 -48.49
C MET A 1 -7.04 8.89 -47.23
N LYS A 2 -8.29 9.39 -47.27
CA LYS A 2 -8.96 9.95 -46.06
C LYS A 2 -9.27 8.93 -44.96
N VAL A 3 -9.51 7.66 -45.31
CA VAL A 3 -9.85 6.59 -44.35
C VAL A 3 -8.63 6.11 -43.54
N LEU A 4 -7.43 6.22 -44.12
CA LEU A 4 -6.18 5.82 -43.45
C LEU A 4 -5.80 6.81 -42.34
N ASN A 5 -6.10 8.10 -42.53
CA ASN A 5 -5.87 9.14 -41.53
C ASN A 5 -6.83 9.03 -40.33
N SER A 6 -8.04 8.49 -40.52
CA SER A 6 -9.00 8.24 -39.44
C SER A 6 -8.63 7.03 -38.59
N LEU A 7 -7.96 6.01 -39.17
CA LEU A 7 -7.46 4.85 -38.42
C LEU A 7 -6.26 5.21 -37.53
N LEU A 8 -5.38 6.10 -38.01
CA LEU A 8 -4.21 6.57 -37.26
C LEU A 8 -4.58 7.40 -36.02
N PHE A 9 -5.71 8.10 -36.04
CA PHE A 9 -6.22 8.84 -34.87
C PHE A 9 -6.81 7.92 -33.79
N ALA A 10 -7.28 6.72 -34.16
CA ALA A 10 -7.79 5.73 -33.20
C ALA A 10 -6.69 4.86 -32.58
N LEU A 11 -5.54 4.70 -33.25
CA LEU A 11 -4.45 3.86 -32.77
C LEU A 11 -3.48 4.60 -31.79
N GLY A 12 -3.50 5.94 -31.76
CA GLY A 12 -2.65 6.75 -30.89
C GLY A 12 -3.11 6.86 -29.43
N LEU A 13 -4.29 6.33 -29.08
CA LEU A 13 -4.91 6.43 -27.75
C LEU A 13 -4.65 5.22 -26.84
N LEU A 14 -3.81 4.27 -27.27
CA LEU A 14 -3.55 3.01 -26.55
C LEU A 14 -2.11 2.87 -26.06
N VAL A 15 -1.43 3.98 -25.76
CA VAL A 15 -0.29 3.92 -24.82
C VAL A 15 -0.89 3.88 -23.42
N VAL A 16 -1.44 2.71 -23.06
CA VAL A 16 -1.77 2.43 -21.67
C VAL A 16 -0.43 2.19 -20.99
N THR A 17 0.07 3.18 -20.26
CA THR A 17 1.11 2.93 -19.28
C THR A 17 0.59 1.82 -18.39
N GLN A 18 1.24 0.65 -18.39
CA GLN A 18 0.92 -0.38 -17.42
C GLN A 18 1.27 0.22 -16.05
N ALA A 19 0.28 0.73 -15.34
CA ALA A 19 0.42 0.96 -13.92
C ALA A 19 0.88 -0.37 -13.32
N LYS A 20 1.90 -0.34 -12.46
CA LYS A 20 2.13 -1.51 -11.61
C LYS A 20 0.83 -1.72 -10.84
N ALA A 21 0.46 -2.98 -10.66
CA ALA A 21 -0.68 -3.28 -9.80
C ALA A 21 -0.07 -3.52 -8.42
N GLY A 22 -0.15 -2.52 -7.54
CA GLY A 22 0.13 -2.70 -6.13
C GLY A 22 -0.60 -3.93 -5.59
N PHE A 23 -0.02 -4.56 -4.57
CA PHE A 23 -0.59 -5.71 -3.91
C PHE A 23 -0.15 -5.77 -2.45
N ILE A 24 -0.92 -6.49 -1.64
CA ILE A 24 -0.66 -6.63 -0.20
C ILE A 24 0.25 -7.82 0.05
N THR A 25 1.29 -7.62 0.86
CA THR A 25 2.09 -8.69 1.47
C THR A 25 2.13 -8.47 2.97
N THR A 26 1.62 -9.41 3.76
CA THR A 26 1.40 -9.20 5.20
C THR A 26 2.53 -9.70 6.08
N ASN A 27 3.28 -10.73 5.66
CA ASN A 27 4.39 -11.36 6.41
C ASN A 27 4.11 -11.58 7.92
N GLU A 28 2.86 -11.88 8.29
CA GLU A 28 2.40 -11.92 9.70
C GLU A 28 3.28 -12.81 10.59
N ASN A 29 3.57 -14.04 10.16
CA ASN A 29 4.44 -14.97 10.89
C ASN A 29 5.86 -14.41 11.16
N GLU A 30 6.39 -13.61 10.23
CA GLU A 30 7.71 -13.00 10.43
C GLU A 30 7.63 -11.80 11.37
N LEU A 31 6.58 -10.98 11.25
CA LEU A 31 6.31 -9.91 12.21
C LEU A 31 6.16 -10.47 13.62
N ASP A 32 5.34 -11.52 13.82
CA ASP A 32 5.22 -12.21 15.10
C ASP A 32 6.59 -12.64 15.64
N ARG A 33 7.41 -13.31 14.82
CA ARG A 33 8.75 -13.73 15.22
C ARG A 33 9.63 -12.57 15.67
N ILE A 34 9.52 -11.40 15.04
CA ILE A 34 10.30 -10.19 15.38
C ILE A 34 9.77 -9.58 16.68
N PHE A 35 8.45 -9.44 16.83
CA PHE A 35 7.81 -8.83 18.00
C PHE A 35 7.58 -9.81 19.17
N SER A 36 8.03 -11.06 19.02
CA SER A 36 8.06 -12.09 20.08
C SER A 36 9.50 -12.58 20.36
N GLN A 37 10.53 -11.86 19.93
CA GLN A 37 11.92 -12.26 20.18
C GLN A 37 12.26 -12.27 21.67
N THR A 38 13.38 -12.90 22.06
CA THR A 38 13.75 -13.09 23.47
C THR A 38 13.87 -11.80 24.29
N SER A 39 14.13 -10.65 23.66
CA SER A 39 14.17 -9.35 24.37
C SER A 39 12.81 -8.89 24.90
N PHE A 40 11.71 -9.52 24.48
CA PHE A 40 10.36 -9.30 25.01
C PHE A 40 10.10 -10.04 26.32
N ASP A 41 11.06 -10.88 26.76
CA ASP A 41 10.92 -11.73 27.95
C ASP A 41 9.61 -12.53 27.92
N ASP A 42 8.72 -12.31 28.89
CA ASP A 42 7.42 -12.95 29.02
C ASP A 42 6.25 -12.09 28.50
N ARG A 43 6.55 -11.05 27.72
CA ARG A 43 5.58 -10.09 27.16
C ARG A 43 5.66 -10.00 25.62
N PRO A 44 5.62 -11.13 24.88
CA PRO A 44 5.61 -11.08 23.43
C PRO A 44 4.38 -10.31 22.91
N ILE A 45 4.50 -9.72 21.73
CA ILE A 45 3.39 -9.04 21.04
C ILE A 45 2.96 -9.88 19.85
N ASP A 46 1.67 -10.22 19.83
CA ASP A 46 0.97 -10.91 18.74
C ASP A 46 0.53 -9.89 17.68
N ILE A 47 0.90 -10.13 16.43
CA ILE A 47 0.59 -9.26 15.30
C ILE A 47 -0.67 -9.80 14.63
N ARG A 48 -1.75 -9.01 14.65
CA ARG A 48 -3.06 -9.44 14.17
C ARG A 48 -3.45 -8.68 12.93
N ILE A 49 -3.28 -9.31 11.77
CA ILE A 49 -3.58 -8.67 10.50
C ILE A 49 -5.03 -8.95 10.11
N GLY A 50 -5.82 -7.87 10.06
CA GLY A 50 -7.21 -7.88 9.70
C GLY A 50 -7.46 -8.04 8.20
N LYS A 51 -8.72 -7.83 7.83
CA LYS A 51 -9.13 -7.91 6.42
C LYS A 51 -8.56 -6.73 5.63
N ALA A 52 -8.04 -7.03 4.44
CA ALA A 52 -7.63 -6.01 3.47
C ALA A 52 -8.75 -5.01 3.15
N THR A 53 -8.37 -3.73 3.16
CA THR A 53 -9.18 -2.61 2.66
C THR A 53 -8.56 -2.12 1.36
N GLU A 54 -9.40 -1.67 0.43
CA GLU A 54 -8.96 -1.09 -0.84
C GLU A 54 -9.43 0.36 -0.90
N LEU A 55 -8.52 1.27 -1.25
CA LEU A 55 -8.82 2.69 -1.48
C LEU A 55 -8.48 3.06 -2.93
N ILE A 56 -9.43 3.71 -3.59
CA ILE A 56 -9.29 4.13 -4.99
C ILE A 56 -8.70 5.54 -5.01
N LEU A 57 -7.37 5.63 -4.97
CA LEU A 57 -6.62 6.89 -4.93
C LEU A 57 -5.57 6.88 -6.05
N PRO A 58 -5.97 7.04 -7.32
CA PRO A 58 -5.07 6.90 -8.48
C PRO A 58 -3.88 7.86 -8.47
N THR A 59 -3.96 8.97 -7.75
CA THR A 59 -2.87 9.95 -7.63
C THR A 59 -1.87 9.61 -6.52
N LEU A 60 -2.09 8.55 -5.74
CA LEU A 60 -1.26 8.16 -4.60
C LEU A 60 -0.65 6.75 -4.77
N LEU A 61 -0.62 6.24 -6.00
CA LEU A 61 0.08 5.01 -6.34
C LEU A 61 1.60 5.21 -6.32
N ASP A 62 2.06 6.38 -6.77
CA ASP A 62 3.46 6.76 -6.81
C ASP A 62 3.66 8.00 -5.93
N ILE A 63 4.28 7.82 -4.76
CA ILE A 63 4.54 8.91 -3.81
C ILE A 63 5.92 9.52 -4.08
N SER A 64 5.95 10.82 -4.32
CA SER A 64 7.15 11.58 -4.63
C SER A 64 7.36 12.82 -3.77
N SER A 65 6.43 13.10 -2.85
CA SER A 65 6.47 14.25 -1.95
C SER A 65 5.88 13.94 -0.58
N ASP A 66 6.33 14.67 0.45
CA ASP A 66 5.77 14.55 1.80
C ASP A 66 4.28 14.95 1.84
N ALA A 67 3.84 15.85 0.95
CA ALA A 67 2.44 16.24 0.84
C ALA A 67 1.54 15.06 0.45
N GLU A 68 2.00 14.18 -0.43
CA GLU A 68 1.28 12.96 -0.83
C GLU A 68 1.24 11.93 0.32
N ILE A 69 2.32 11.83 1.11
CA ILE A 69 2.35 11.00 2.34
C ILE A 69 1.30 11.49 3.32
N PHE A 70 1.28 12.80 3.62
CA PHE A 70 0.26 13.38 4.50
C PHE A 70 -1.14 13.20 3.94
N GLN A 71 -1.34 13.32 2.63
CA GLN A 71 -2.64 13.07 2.01
C GLN A 71 -3.08 11.62 2.20
N LEU A 72 -2.16 10.66 2.06
CA LEU A 72 -2.42 9.24 2.26
C LEU A 72 -2.76 8.92 3.73
N PHE A 73 -1.97 9.39 4.69
CA PHE A 73 -2.19 9.11 6.11
C PHE A 73 -3.47 9.77 6.65
N ASN A 74 -3.95 10.85 6.02
CA ASN A 74 -5.28 11.40 6.30
C ASN A 74 -6.45 10.49 5.84
N GLN A 75 -6.18 9.35 5.18
CA GLN A 75 -7.17 8.34 4.78
C GLN A 75 -7.30 7.20 5.81
N LEU A 76 -7.14 7.51 7.10
CA LEU A 76 -7.25 6.57 8.21
C LEU A 76 -8.36 5.53 8.01
N VAL A 77 -7.98 4.25 8.05
CA VAL A 77 -8.92 3.13 8.02
C VAL A 77 -9.04 2.52 9.41
N GLY A 78 -10.26 2.44 9.94
CA GLY A 78 -10.53 1.83 11.24
C GLY A 78 -10.40 2.78 12.43
N ALA A 79 -10.08 2.22 13.60
CA ALA A 79 -9.94 2.98 14.84
C ALA A 79 -8.51 3.54 14.99
N PHE A 80 -8.35 4.57 15.83
CA PHE A 80 -7.06 5.24 16.03
C PHE A 80 -5.98 4.32 16.63
N ASP A 81 -6.38 3.25 17.31
CA ASP A 81 -5.51 2.25 17.94
C ASP A 81 -5.25 1.04 17.02
N VAL A 82 -5.47 1.20 15.71
CA VAL A 82 -5.22 0.19 14.67
C VAL A 82 -4.23 0.76 13.67
N VAL A 83 -3.21 -0.04 13.33
CA VAL A 83 -2.17 0.40 12.42
C VAL A 83 -2.58 0.15 10.96
N ASN A 84 -2.44 1.14 10.07
CA ASN A 84 -2.68 0.95 8.64
C ASN A 84 -1.38 0.71 7.90
N PHE A 85 -1.32 -0.42 7.18
CA PHE A 85 -0.22 -0.76 6.27
C PHE A 85 -0.67 -0.38 4.87
N TYR A 86 -0.29 0.79 4.38
CA TYR A 86 -0.60 1.18 3.00
C TYR A 86 0.40 0.54 2.03
N PHE A 87 -0.13 -0.07 0.98
CA PHE A 87 0.63 -0.69 -0.10
C PHE A 87 0.42 0.10 -1.38
N ILE A 88 1.52 0.59 -1.96
CA ILE A 88 1.54 1.42 -3.16
C ILE A 88 2.57 0.91 -4.18
N ASP A 89 2.62 1.51 -5.37
CA ASP A 89 3.51 1.09 -6.46
C ASP A 89 4.94 1.55 -6.28
N THR A 90 5.15 2.82 -5.89
CA THR A 90 6.48 3.38 -5.62
C THR A 90 6.43 4.48 -4.56
N ILE A 91 7.51 4.63 -3.80
CA ILE A 91 7.75 5.76 -2.90
C ILE A 91 9.15 6.30 -3.12
N SER A 92 9.31 7.62 -3.04
CA SER A 92 10.61 8.28 -3.13
C SER A 92 10.76 9.49 -2.21
N ALA A 93 9.77 9.72 -1.34
CA ALA A 93 9.79 10.77 -0.34
C ALA A 93 9.46 10.21 1.05
N CYS A 94 10.15 10.71 2.08
CA CYS A 94 9.84 10.51 3.49
C CYS A 94 10.67 11.50 4.34
N GLY A 95 10.26 12.77 4.37
CA GLY A 95 11.02 13.90 4.96
C GLY A 95 12.25 14.33 4.14
N ILE A 96 12.75 13.46 3.28
CA ILE A 96 13.74 13.71 2.23
C ILE A 96 13.29 13.03 0.94
N ILE A 97 13.81 13.47 -0.21
CA ILE A 97 13.60 12.81 -1.50
C ILE A 97 14.78 11.90 -1.81
N ASN A 98 14.53 10.60 -1.96
CA ASN A 98 15.52 9.58 -2.33
C ASN A 98 14.81 8.37 -2.95
N VAL A 99 15.26 7.96 -4.13
CA VAL A 99 14.70 6.82 -4.89
C VAL A 99 14.92 5.46 -4.25
N ASN A 100 15.75 5.37 -3.20
CA ASN A 100 15.99 4.15 -2.44
C ASN A 100 15.07 4.03 -1.21
N ILE A 101 14.16 4.99 -0.99
CA ILE A 101 13.13 4.88 0.03
C ILE A 101 12.13 3.82 -0.45
N VAL A 102 11.77 2.90 0.44
CA VAL A 102 10.86 1.79 0.14
C VAL A 102 9.71 1.70 1.14
N GLY A 103 9.75 2.54 2.18
CA GLY A 103 8.76 2.66 3.23
C GLY A 103 8.85 4.03 3.88
N CYS A 104 7.76 4.44 4.52
CA CYS A 104 7.69 5.63 5.35
C CYS A 104 6.57 5.45 6.38
N GLY A 105 6.88 5.65 7.66
CA GLY A 105 5.90 5.62 8.73
C GLY A 105 5.80 6.93 9.50
N GLU A 106 4.65 7.15 10.11
CA GLU A 106 4.52 8.15 11.17
C GLU A 106 5.40 7.79 12.38
N PHE A 107 5.89 8.82 13.08
CA PHE A 107 6.81 8.67 14.19
C PHE A 107 6.49 9.61 15.39
N PRO A 108 5.84 9.10 16.46
CA PRO A 108 4.95 7.94 16.45
C PRO A 108 3.63 8.27 15.72
N GLY A 109 2.84 7.24 15.43
CA GLY A 109 1.55 7.35 14.74
C GLY A 109 1.06 5.97 14.36
N ASN A 110 -0.07 5.87 13.67
CA ASN A 110 -0.73 4.59 13.37
C ASN A 110 -0.80 4.31 11.88
N ASP A 111 -0.11 5.10 11.05
CA ASP A 111 -0.06 4.92 9.61
C ASP A 111 1.39 4.73 9.12
N PHE A 112 1.60 3.78 8.21
CA PHE A 112 2.80 3.73 7.38
C PHE A 112 2.50 3.22 5.97
N VAL A 113 3.35 3.57 5.02
CA VAL A 113 3.25 3.17 3.62
C VAL A 113 4.52 2.46 3.17
N VAL A 114 4.37 1.44 2.32
CA VAL A 114 5.48 0.69 1.71
C VAL A 114 5.25 0.44 0.22
N GLU A 115 6.35 0.30 -0.51
CA GLU A 115 6.31 -0.21 -1.88
C GLU A 115 5.94 -1.71 -1.88
N SER A 116 4.85 -2.06 -2.57
CA SER A 116 4.34 -3.43 -2.66
C SER A 116 5.39 -4.44 -3.16
N SER A 117 6.13 -4.10 -4.22
CA SER A 117 7.17 -5.00 -4.76
C SER A 117 8.30 -5.25 -3.77
N PHE A 118 8.63 -4.26 -2.94
CA PHE A 118 9.70 -4.40 -1.97
C PHE A 118 9.25 -5.19 -0.74
N ALA A 119 8.04 -4.94 -0.26
CA ALA A 119 7.41 -5.70 0.83
C ALA A 119 7.22 -7.20 0.48
N ALA A 120 7.11 -7.53 -0.81
CA ALA A 120 7.07 -8.89 -1.32
C ALA A 120 8.43 -9.58 -1.46
N GLY A 121 9.51 -8.81 -1.33
CA GLY A 121 10.89 -9.27 -1.51
C GLY A 121 11.47 -9.96 -0.27
N SER A 122 12.76 -10.27 -0.35
CA SER A 122 13.49 -10.95 0.73
C SER A 122 13.60 -10.14 2.03
N PHE A 123 13.43 -8.82 1.95
CA PHE A 123 13.44 -7.90 3.10
C PHE A 123 12.03 -7.56 3.59
N GLY A 124 10.99 -8.22 3.08
CA GLY A 124 9.60 -7.84 3.31
C GLY A 124 9.21 -7.77 4.79
N GLY A 125 9.53 -8.81 5.57
CA GLY A 125 9.24 -8.82 7.00
C GLY A 125 10.05 -7.79 7.79
N GLU A 126 11.33 -7.58 7.43
CA GLU A 126 12.17 -6.54 8.04
C GLU A 126 11.59 -5.14 7.75
N LEU A 127 11.21 -4.86 6.50
CA LEU A 127 10.63 -3.57 6.11
C LEU A 127 9.35 -3.28 6.88
N LEU A 128 8.40 -4.23 6.89
CA LEU A 128 7.13 -4.04 7.60
C LEU A 128 7.33 -3.88 9.11
N ALA A 129 8.25 -4.65 9.71
CA ALA A 129 8.57 -4.52 11.12
C ALA A 129 9.29 -3.19 11.44
N HIS A 130 10.14 -2.71 10.54
CA HIS A 130 10.85 -1.44 10.67
C HIS A 130 9.88 -0.27 10.70
N GLU A 131 8.96 -0.20 9.72
CA GLU A 131 7.97 0.88 9.67
C GLU A 131 6.99 0.80 10.86
N LEU A 132 6.57 -0.40 11.26
CA LEU A 132 5.80 -0.59 12.49
C LEU A 132 6.59 -0.12 13.73
N GLY A 133 7.90 -0.34 13.77
CA GLY A 133 8.79 0.19 14.81
C GLY A 133 8.72 1.71 14.93
N HIS A 134 8.68 2.44 13.81
CA HIS A 134 8.49 3.90 13.81
C HIS A 134 7.14 4.31 14.38
N ASN A 135 6.05 3.66 13.97
CA ASN A 135 4.71 3.88 14.53
C ASN A 135 4.68 3.68 16.06
N LEU A 136 5.44 2.70 16.55
CA LEU A 136 5.61 2.39 17.98
C LEU A 136 6.58 3.32 18.72
N GLY A 137 7.12 4.35 18.05
CA GLY A 137 7.98 5.37 18.65
C GLY A 137 9.47 5.02 18.68
N LEU A 138 9.93 4.08 17.87
CA LEU A 138 11.36 3.76 17.76
C LEU A 138 12.07 4.63 16.69
N PRO A 139 13.10 5.42 17.07
CA PRO A 139 13.86 6.19 16.09
C PRO A 139 14.86 5.30 15.35
N HIS A 140 15.37 5.80 14.23
CA HIS A 140 16.51 5.16 13.58
C HIS A 140 17.70 5.00 14.52
N ARG A 141 18.44 3.90 14.33
CA ARG A 141 19.67 3.55 15.05
C ARG A 141 20.75 3.17 14.05
N SER A 142 22.01 3.23 14.47
CA SER A 142 23.12 2.72 13.67
C SER A 142 23.50 1.30 14.12
N GLY A 143 24.00 0.48 13.19
CA GLY A 143 24.50 -0.86 13.48
C GLY A 143 23.63 -1.97 12.91
N GLN A 144 23.66 -3.16 13.49
CA GLN A 144 22.92 -4.32 13.00
C GLN A 144 21.67 -4.53 13.88
N PHE A 145 20.64 -3.74 13.61
CA PHE A 145 19.38 -3.70 14.36
C PHE A 145 18.21 -3.51 13.40
N LEU A 146 17.00 -3.84 13.87
CA LEU A 146 15.77 -3.63 13.11
C LEU A 146 15.65 -2.17 12.67
N MET A 147 15.89 -1.23 13.58
CA MET A 147 15.72 0.21 13.33
C MET A 147 16.91 0.85 12.62
N ASN A 148 17.76 0.11 11.91
CA ASN A 148 18.76 0.74 11.06
C ASN A 148 18.07 1.48 9.90
N GLY A 149 18.51 2.70 9.58
CA GLY A 149 17.97 3.45 8.44
C GLY A 149 18.27 2.85 7.05
N SER A 150 18.81 1.64 7.00
CA SER A 150 18.98 0.81 5.82
C SER A 150 18.73 -0.65 6.18
N LEU A 151 17.91 -1.31 5.37
CA LEU A 151 17.59 -2.73 5.52
C LEU A 151 18.87 -3.57 5.41
N ASN A 152 19.05 -4.50 6.34
CA ASN A 152 20.32 -5.17 6.57
C ASN A 152 20.21 -6.64 6.99
N ASN A 153 19.01 -7.25 6.92
CA ASN A 153 18.67 -8.60 7.39
C ASN A 153 18.84 -8.82 8.90
N ASN A 154 18.96 -7.77 9.69
CA ASN A 154 18.99 -7.88 11.15
C ASN A 154 17.72 -7.28 11.75
N THR A 155 16.93 -8.14 12.40
CA THR A 155 15.66 -7.76 13.00
C THR A 155 15.75 -7.60 14.51
N THR A 156 16.96 -7.43 15.07
CA THR A 156 17.15 -7.38 16.53
C THR A 156 16.55 -6.10 17.09
N LEU A 157 15.62 -6.25 18.03
CA LEU A 157 15.16 -5.22 18.96
C LEU A 157 15.93 -5.29 20.30
N THR A 158 16.33 -4.15 20.84
CA THR A 158 16.95 -4.07 22.17
C THR A 158 15.90 -4.01 23.27
N LEU A 159 16.29 -4.33 24.51
CA LEU A 159 15.40 -4.21 25.67
C LEU A 159 14.83 -2.79 25.86
N ALA A 160 15.62 -1.76 25.54
CA ALA A 160 15.17 -0.38 25.61
C ALA A 160 14.08 -0.08 24.56
N GLU A 161 14.23 -0.58 23.33
CA GLU A 161 13.23 -0.42 22.28
C GLU A 161 11.95 -1.19 22.61
N VAL A 162 12.07 -2.43 23.12
CA VAL A 162 10.91 -3.21 23.61
C VAL A 162 10.14 -2.44 24.69
N ASN A 163 10.84 -1.82 25.63
CA ASN A 163 10.17 -1.00 26.65
C ASN A 163 9.44 0.20 26.05
N THR A 164 10.00 0.87 25.04
CA THR A 164 9.31 1.93 24.30
C THR A 164 8.08 1.39 23.58
N ILE A 165 8.19 0.25 22.89
CA ILE A 165 7.06 -0.39 22.18
C ILE A 165 5.89 -0.60 23.14
N HIS A 166 6.12 -1.17 24.33
CA HIS A 166 5.04 -1.42 25.31
C HIS A 166 4.42 -0.17 25.92
N THR A 167 5.00 1.02 25.71
CA THR A 167 4.37 2.29 26.11
C THR A 167 3.46 2.89 25.03
N SER A 168 3.46 2.31 23.81
CA SER A 168 2.63 2.78 22.72
C SER A 168 1.15 2.48 22.97
N TYR A 169 0.28 3.43 22.59
CA TYR A 169 -1.17 3.26 22.62
C TYR A 169 -1.68 2.23 21.60
N LEU A 170 -0.82 1.82 20.66
CA LEU A 170 -1.10 0.79 19.66
C LEU A 170 -0.94 -0.64 20.21
N VAL A 171 -0.20 -0.80 21.31
CA VAL A 171 -0.02 -2.09 21.96
C VAL A 171 -1.16 -2.32 22.93
N LYS A 172 -2.03 -3.26 22.59
CA LYS A 172 -3.22 -3.60 23.37
C LYS A 172 -2.91 -4.70 24.37
N ASN A 173 -3.68 -4.70 25.45
CA ASN A 173 -3.76 -5.78 26.43
C ASN A 173 -5.19 -5.88 26.97
N ASN A 174 -5.48 -6.84 27.85
CA ASN A 174 -6.80 -6.98 28.46
C ASN A 174 -7.05 -5.99 29.63
N GLY A 175 -6.15 -5.02 29.83
CA GLY A 175 -6.28 -3.96 30.84
C GLY A 175 -6.03 -4.38 32.29
N GLN A 176 -5.59 -5.62 32.56
CA GLN A 176 -5.21 -6.08 33.89
C GLN A 176 -3.71 -5.94 34.12
N ALA A 177 -3.32 -5.58 35.35
CA ALA A 177 -1.91 -5.42 35.73
C ALA A 177 -1.09 -6.72 35.63
N THR A 178 -1.75 -7.88 35.54
CA THR A 178 -1.12 -9.20 35.42
C THR A 178 -1.11 -9.74 33.99
N ASP A 179 -1.68 -9.00 33.03
CA ASP A 179 -1.75 -9.45 31.64
C ASP A 179 -0.37 -9.51 31.02
N LYS A 180 -0.10 -10.62 30.36
CA LYS A 180 1.10 -10.87 29.56
C LYS A 180 0.80 -11.04 28.08
N GLU A 181 -0.48 -11.01 27.73
CA GLU A 181 -0.96 -11.06 26.37
C GLU A 181 -1.00 -9.64 25.81
N TYR A 182 -0.15 -9.39 24.84
CA TYR A 182 -0.09 -8.13 24.11
C TYR A 182 -0.33 -8.39 22.63
N TRP A 183 -1.01 -7.45 21.97
CA TRP A 183 -1.19 -7.54 20.52
C TRP A 183 -1.26 -6.17 19.87
N ILE A 184 -1.07 -6.15 18.55
CA ILE A 184 -1.29 -4.98 17.70
C ILE A 184 -2.24 -5.40 16.59
N ASP A 185 -3.32 -4.64 16.43
CA ASP A 185 -4.25 -4.83 15.32
C ASP A 185 -3.79 -4.02 14.11
N ILE A 186 -3.79 -4.65 12.94
CA ILE A 186 -3.35 -4.04 11.67
C ILE A 186 -4.43 -4.16 10.60
N ASN A 187 -4.64 -3.07 9.87
CA ASN A 187 -5.41 -3.03 8.64
C ASN A 187 -4.45 -2.95 7.44
N PRO A 188 -4.36 -3.99 6.60
CA PRO A 188 -3.66 -3.84 5.34
C PRO A 188 -4.54 -3.06 4.36
N VAL A 189 -3.99 -1.99 3.79
CA VAL A 189 -4.70 -1.07 2.90
C VAL A 189 -4.02 -1.04 1.53
N LEU A 190 -4.71 -1.48 0.50
CA LEU A 190 -4.22 -1.41 -0.87
C LEU A 190 -4.68 -0.12 -1.54
N ILE A 191 -3.75 0.62 -2.13
CA ILE A 191 -4.08 1.75 -3.00
C ILE A 191 -4.19 1.27 -4.45
N VAL A 192 -5.28 1.62 -5.12
CA VAL A 192 -5.54 1.23 -6.50
C VAL A 192 -5.97 2.41 -7.36
N ALA A 193 -5.67 2.36 -8.66
CA ALA A 193 -6.22 3.32 -9.63
C ALA A 193 -7.70 3.08 -9.91
N THR A 194 -8.12 1.82 -9.88
CA THR A 194 -9.48 1.36 -10.19
C THR A 194 -9.82 0.18 -9.29
N PRO A 195 -11.11 -0.07 -8.98
CA PRO A 195 -11.50 -1.18 -8.13
C PRO A 195 -10.96 -2.54 -8.63
N SER A 196 -10.39 -3.37 -7.75
CA SER A 196 -9.93 -4.73 -8.12
C SER A 196 -11.09 -5.64 -8.53
N ALA A 197 -12.31 -5.36 -8.05
CA ALA A 197 -13.54 -5.96 -8.51
C ALA A 197 -14.37 -4.90 -9.28
N PRO A 198 -14.18 -4.76 -10.60
CA PRO A 198 -14.90 -3.75 -11.37
C PRO A 198 -16.41 -4.00 -11.30
N VAL A 199 -17.16 -2.95 -10.96
CA VAL A 199 -18.62 -2.96 -11.11
C VAL A 199 -18.91 -3.03 -12.61
N PRO A 200 -19.74 -3.97 -13.10
CA PRO A 200 -20.06 -4.04 -14.52
C PRO A 200 -20.59 -2.68 -14.99
N GLU A 201 -19.94 -2.11 -16.00
CA GLU A 201 -20.42 -0.89 -16.65
C GLU A 201 -21.89 -1.08 -17.02
N PRO A 202 -22.78 -0.13 -16.71
CA PRO A 202 -24.17 -0.25 -17.08
C PRO A 202 -24.26 -0.45 -18.60
N SER A 203 -25.09 -1.40 -19.03
CA SER A 203 -25.28 -1.77 -20.44
C SER A 203 -25.73 -0.60 -21.34
N THR A 204 -25.96 0.58 -20.76
CA THR A 204 -26.20 1.84 -21.44
C THR A 204 -25.03 2.28 -22.33
N LEU A 205 -23.79 1.92 -22.00
CA LEU A 205 -22.63 2.20 -22.86
C LEU A 205 -22.67 1.38 -24.17
N VAL A 206 -23.18 0.15 -24.11
CA VAL A 206 -23.48 -0.68 -25.30
C VAL A 206 -24.62 -0.06 -26.11
N LEU A 207 -25.65 0.48 -25.45
CA LEU A 207 -26.74 1.21 -26.12
C LEU A 207 -26.26 2.50 -26.82
N LEU A 208 -25.24 3.17 -26.31
CA LEU A 208 -24.66 4.36 -26.95
C LEU A 208 -23.83 4.01 -28.20
N LEU A 209 -23.31 2.79 -28.29
CA LEU A 209 -22.52 2.30 -29.43
C LEU A 209 -23.38 1.68 -30.55
N LEU A 210 -24.59 1.21 -30.25
CA LEU A 210 -25.56 0.71 -31.24
C LEU A 210 -25.87 1.72 -32.37
N PRO A 211 -26.11 3.02 -32.14
CA PRO A 211 -26.39 3.97 -33.23
C PRO A 211 -25.18 4.22 -34.14
N LEU A 212 -23.94 4.10 -33.64
CA LEU A 212 -22.74 4.18 -34.48
C LEU A 212 -22.68 3.03 -35.50
N GLY A 213 -23.04 1.82 -35.09
CA GLY A 213 -23.15 0.66 -35.98
C GLY A 213 -24.17 0.87 -37.11
N PHE A 214 -25.30 1.51 -36.82
CA PHE A 214 -26.31 1.87 -37.82
C PHE A 214 -25.84 2.94 -38.81
N LEU A 215 -25.08 3.94 -38.34
CA LEU A 215 -24.53 5.00 -39.19
C LEU A 215 -23.46 4.48 -40.15
N ILE A 216 -22.59 3.57 -39.70
CA ILE A 216 -21.56 2.96 -40.56
C ILE A 216 -22.20 2.10 -41.65
N ARG A 217 -23.24 1.33 -41.32
CA ARG A 217 -23.96 0.47 -42.28
C ARG A 217 -24.65 1.28 -43.38
N LYS A 218 -25.18 2.45 -43.05
CA LYS A 218 -25.85 3.34 -44.01
C LYS A 218 -24.87 3.95 -45.01
N THR A 219 -23.68 4.33 -44.56
CA THR A 219 -22.64 4.93 -45.41
C THR A 219 -22.03 3.91 -46.37
N VAL A 220 -21.85 2.65 -45.96
CA VAL A 220 -21.35 1.57 -46.84
C VAL A 220 -22.36 1.22 -47.94
N LYS A 221 -23.67 1.21 -47.64
CA LYS A 221 -24.70 0.87 -48.63
C LYS A 221 -24.79 1.91 -49.76
N LEU A 222 -24.62 3.19 -49.44
CA LEU A 222 -24.65 4.30 -50.42
C LEU A 222 -23.46 4.31 -51.39
N THR A 223 -22.33 3.70 -51.02
CA THR A 223 -21.17 3.55 -51.92
C THR A 223 -21.34 2.41 -52.93
N PHE A 224 -22.07 1.35 -52.57
CA PHE A 224 -22.30 0.20 -53.47
C PHE A 224 -23.49 0.39 -54.43
N GLU A 225 -24.47 1.23 -54.11
CA GLU A 225 -25.60 1.54 -55.01
C GLU A 225 -25.26 2.59 -56.09
N ASN A 226 -24.09 3.22 -56.01
CA ASN A 226 -23.58 4.21 -56.98
C ASN A 226 -22.37 3.70 -57.79
N SER A 227 -22.15 2.38 -57.86
CA SER A 227 -21.09 1.73 -58.66
C SER A 227 -21.67 1.04 -59.89
#